data_AF-A0A118JS99-F1
#
_entry.id   AF-A0A118JS99-F1
#
_cell.length_a   1.000
_cell.length_b   1.000
_cell.length_c   1.000
_cell.angle_alpha   90.00
_cell.angle_beta   90.00
_cell.angle_gamma   90.00
#
_symmetry.space_group_name_H-M   'P 1'
#
loop_
_entity.id
_entity.type
_entity.pdbx_description
1 polymer ?
#
loop_
_entity_poly.entity_id
_entity_poly.type
_entity_poly.pdbx_seq_one_letter_code
_entity_poly.pdbx_strand_id
1 'polypeptide(L)' 'MVLIDENGSLMTAIVRKNLVNKFNHLLEKGTEYVLKNFKVVENFGAFKVIDYITLFWSGP' A
#
# COMPACT_ATOMS: atom_id res chain seq x y z
N MET A 1 4.22 -2.21 1.87
CA MET A 1 4.64 -2.46 0.47
C MET A 1 4.90 -1.11 -0.18
N VAL A 2 5.86 -1.01 -1.09
CA VAL A 2 6.05 0.19 -1.92
C VAL A 2 5.49 -0.12 -3.30
N LEU A 3 4.65 0.77 -3.80
CA LEU A 3 4.04 0.72 -5.12
C LEU A 3 4.70 1.79 -5.99
N ILE A 4 4.75 1.52 -7.28
CA ILE A 4 5.16 2.48 -8.30
C ILE A 4 4.06 2.53 -9.35
N ASP A 5 3.62 3.73 -9.73
CA ASP A 5 2.72 3.90 -10.87
C ASP A 5 3.52 3.94 -12.20
N GLU A 6 2.80 4.00 -13.31
CA GLU A 6 3.38 4.09 -14.65
C GLU A 6 4.24 5.35 -14.89
N ASN A 7 4.08 6.39 -14.06
CA ASN A 7 4.86 7.63 -14.13
C ASN A 7 6.11 7.60 -13.23
N GLY A 8 6.33 6.50 -12.50
CA GLY A 8 7.44 6.37 -11.55
C GLY A 8 7.15 6.94 -10.17
N SER A 9 5.91 7.34 -9.88
CA SER A 9 5.51 7.88 -8.58
C SER A 9 5.46 6.77 -7.54
N LEU A 10 6.17 6.97 -6.43
CA LEU A 10 6.21 5.98 -5.34
C LEU A 10 5.10 6.25 -4.32
N MET A 11 4.42 5.18 -3.90
CA MET A 11 3.40 5.21 -2.86
C MET A 11 3.64 4.11 -1.84
N THR A 12 3.44 4.42 -0.55
CA THR A 12 3.48 3.39 0.48
C THR A 12 2.09 2.79 0.65
N ALA A 13 1.96 1.47 0.56
CA ALA A 13 0.72 0.78 0.91
C ALA A 13 0.87 -0.01 2.21
N ILE A 14 -0.11 0.16 3.10
CA ILE A 14 -0.21 -0.56 4.38
C ILE A 14 -1.49 -1.38 4.39
N VAL A 15 -1.36 -2.63 4.79
CA VAL A 15 -2.48 -3.55 5.04
C VAL A 15 -2.66 -3.69 6.55
N ARG A 16 -3.90 -3.60 7.03
CA ARG A 16 -4.20 -3.81 8.45
C ARG A 16 -3.81 -5.21 8.90
N LYS A 17 -3.34 -5.34 10.14
CA LYS A 17 -2.88 -6.61 10.72
C LYS A 17 -3.89 -7.77 10.56
N ASN A 18 -5.18 -7.50 10.76
CA ASN A 18 -6.25 -8.50 10.63
C ASN A 18 -6.49 -8.98 9.19
N LEU A 19 -5.93 -8.29 8.19
CA LEU A 19 -6.10 -8.58 6.77
C LEU A 19 -4.80 -9.11 6.14
N VAL A 20 -3.67 -9.09 6.85
CA VAL A 20 -2.37 -9.56 6.33
C VAL A 20 -2.46 -10.99 5.83
N ASN A 21 -3.02 -11.93 6.61
CA ASN A 21 -3.11 -13.34 6.22
C ASN A 21 -3.94 -13.54 4.93
N LYS A 22 -4.91 -12.67 4.69
CA LYS A 22 -5.75 -12.72 3.49
C LYS A 22 -4.99 -12.29 2.24
N PHE A 23 -4.08 -11.33 2.35
CA PHE A 23 -3.43 -10.73 1.17
C PHE A 23 -1.97 -11.11 0.98
N ASN A 24 -1.25 -11.53 2.03
CA ASN A 24 0.20 -11.73 1.95
C ASN A 24 0.60 -12.73 0.86
N HIS A 25 -0.19 -13.78 0.64
CA HIS A 25 0.07 -14.79 -0.39
C HIS A 25 -0.30 -14.33 -1.81
N LEU A 26 -1.01 -13.21 -1.96
CA LEU A 26 -1.40 -12.63 -3.25
C LEU A 26 -0.48 -11.48 -3.66
N LEU A 27 0.43 -11.05 -2.78
CA LEU A 27 1.31 -9.89 -2.99
C LEU A 27 2.73 -10.35 -3.28
N GLU A 28 3.04 -10.45 -4.57
CA GLU A 28 4.35 -10.71 -5.14
C GLU A 28 5.00 -9.43 -5.69
N LYS A 29 6.33 -9.32 -5.52
CA LYS A 29 7.13 -8.19 -6.02
C LYS A 29 7.20 -8.20 -7.55
N GLY A 30 7.13 -7.03 -8.18
CA GLY A 30 7.26 -6.89 -9.63
C GLY A 30 5.98 -7.25 -10.40
N THR A 31 4.90 -7.56 -9.68
CA THR A 31 3.57 -7.78 -10.26
C THR A 31 2.75 -6.49 -10.19
N GLU A 32 1.94 -6.25 -11.21
CA GLU A 32 1.01 -5.13 -11.27
C GLU A 32 -0.29 -5.45 -10.53
N TYR A 33 -0.80 -4.49 -9.76
CA TYR A 33 -2.02 -4.64 -8.97
C TYR A 33 -2.97 -3.49 -9.17
N VAL A 34 -4.27 -3.80 -9.27
CA VAL A 34 -5.33 -2.80 -9.18
C VAL A 34 -5.84 -2.74 -7.74
N LEU A 35 -5.55 -1.64 -7.05
CA LEU A 35 -6.01 -1.41 -5.69
C LEU A 35 -7.34 -0.65 -5.69
N LYS A 36 -8.34 -1.19 -4.99
CA LYS A 36 -9.68 -0.59 -4.84
C LYS A 36 -10.06 -0.53 -3.36
N ASN A 37 -10.96 0.38 -2.99
CA ASN A 37 -11.49 0.54 -1.63
C ASN A 37 -10.39 0.77 -0.57
N PHE A 38 -9.51 1.74 -0.86
CA PHE A 38 -8.49 2.21 0.06
C PHE A 38 -8.80 3.63 0.51
N LYS A 39 -8.33 3.96 1.70
CA LYS A 39 -8.27 5.30 2.25
C LYS A 39 -6.88 5.88 1.98
N VAL A 40 -6.81 7.13 1.56
CA VAL A 40 -5.56 7.90 1.54
C VAL A 40 -5.37 8.54 2.91
N VAL A 41 -4.19 8.37 3.49
CA VAL A 41 -3.82 9.00 4.76
C VAL A 41 -2.52 9.75 4.61
N GLU A 42 -2.37 10.83 5.36
CA GLU A 42 -1.11 11.53 5.46
C GLU A 42 -0.04 10.59 6.04
N ASN A 43 1.17 10.69 5.50
CA ASN A 43 2.28 9.84 5.91
C ASN A 43 2.92 10.37 7.20
N PHE A 44 2.20 10.24 8.32
CA PHE A 44 2.67 10.58 9.67
C PHE A 44 3.07 9.31 10.44
N GLY A 45 4.30 9.26 10.96
CA GLY A 45 4.75 8.21 11.89
C GLY A 45 6.15 7.66 11.63
N ALA A 46 6.62 6.81 12.55
CA ALA A 46 7.98 6.21 12.57
C ALA A 46 8.26 5.19 11.44
N PHE A 47 7.24 4.81 10.66
CA PHE A 47 7.35 3.87 9.54
C PHE A 47 7.29 4.59 8.19
N LYS A 48 7.94 5.76 8.10
CA LYS A 48 8.12 6.48 6.85
C LYS A 48 9.12 5.70 5.98
N VAL A 49 8.62 4.86 5.09
CA VAL A 49 9.47 4.10 4.15
C VAL A 49 9.93 5.01 2.99
N ILE A 50 9.12 6.01 2.63
CA ILE A 50 9.38 7.04 1.63
C ILE A 50 8.69 8.36 2.05
N ASP A 51 9.10 9.50 1.52
CA ASP A 51 8.52 10.82 1.85
C ASP A 51 7.15 11.13 1.20
N TYR A 52 6.58 10.17 0.46
CA TYR A 52 5.35 10.34 -0.32
C TYR A 52 4.08 9.86 0.42
N ILE A 53 2.95 9.83 -0.30
CA ILE A 53 1.61 9.48 0.21
C ILE A 53 1.52 8.02 0.68
N THR A 54 0.72 7.79 1.72
CA THR A 54 0.41 6.46 2.24
C THR A 54 -1.03 6.05 1.89
N LEU A 55 -1.16 4.95 1.15
CA LEU A 55 -2.40 4.26 0.87
C LEU A 55 -2.69 3.24 1.97
N PHE A 56 -3.92 3.28 2.47
CA PHE A 56 -4.37 2.44 3.56
C PHE A 56 -5.59 1.65 3.11
N TRP A 57 -5.45 0.33 2.94
CA TRP A 57 -6.59 -0.47 2.50
C TRP A 57 -7.57 -0.73 3.64
N SER A 58 -8.84 -0.37 3.45
CA SER A 58 -9.91 -0.57 4.44
C SER A 58 -10.85 -1.73 4.11
N GLY A 59 -10.78 -2.27 2.89
CA GLY A 59 -11.72 -3.27 2.40
C GLY A 59 -13.11 -2.70 2.06
N PRO A 60 -13.97 -3.51 1.42
CA PRO A 60 -15.41 -3.35 1.57
C PRO A 60 -15.84 -3.57 3.02
#